data_AF-A0A7J6RXN1-F1
#
_entry.id   AF-A0A7J6RXN1-F1
#
_cell.length_a   1.000
_cell.length_b   1.000
_cell.length_c   1.000
_cell.angle_alpha   90.00
_cell.angle_beta   90.00
_cell.angle_gamma   90.00
#
_symmetry.space_group_name_H-M   'P 1'
#
loop_
_entity.id
_entity.type
_entity.pdbx_description
1 polymer ?
#
loop_
_entity_poly.entity_id
_entity_poly.type
_entity_poly.pdbx_seq_one_letter_code
_entity_poly.pdbx_strand_id
1 'polypeptide(L)'
;MGVQQLLQRAEVVTSDGEAQVEAAVVTIVSYKLAHDQDVRCTCRTMLESRARLDVEGVVETTAAAKRPPKGGSKAPQRGHEYSHYSGFKRRLDKVKPHEWLAIKRGEAAKKLRVKITFSDTNRLYDSLAGRYLGHGHVTCLCAKSIPAAIRKAVDTVEKSLAREFRSERLTVPSEDFAIKTFTDNVCVKLMCPPLRVETGTAVVGVDPGYAHGNKCVVVTATGDVVDTFKFWTQPKTGVPGPEELANKVSQWGGRLVVVGDGQGSHEAVEAIRKVLDPQLRVGICVVDECGASVYSAGAVATAELPGMDISFRGAVSIARRVLDPIAEYVKLDPKNIGVGLFQRDMPPKRLDSALAQSVQWCVCQGLKLLSGLKSMATDM
;
A
#
# COMPACT_ATOMS: atom_id res chain seq x y z
N MET A 1 -12.41 -62.97 -39.85
CA MET A 1 -11.68 -61.69 -39.91
C MET A 1 -10.41 -61.93 -40.70
N GLY A 2 -10.21 -61.23 -41.80
CA GLY A 2 -9.02 -61.42 -42.64
C GLY A 2 -7.75 -61.01 -41.92
N VAL A 3 -6.63 -61.67 -42.20
CA VAL A 3 -5.30 -61.42 -41.61
C VAL A 3 -4.91 -59.93 -41.69
N GLN A 4 -5.34 -59.21 -42.73
CA GLN A 4 -5.18 -57.75 -42.85
C GLN A 4 -5.88 -56.94 -41.76
N GLN A 5 -7.07 -57.33 -41.29
CA GLN A 5 -7.77 -56.64 -40.20
C GLN A 5 -7.12 -56.90 -38.84
N LEU A 6 -6.50 -58.07 -38.66
CA LEU A 6 -5.73 -58.38 -37.45
C LEU A 6 -4.37 -57.66 -37.44
N LEU A 7 -3.71 -57.53 -38.59
CA LEU A 7 -2.48 -56.74 -38.73
C LEU A 7 -2.74 -55.25 -38.52
N GLN A 8 -3.79 -54.68 -39.10
CA GLN A 8 -4.17 -53.28 -38.84
C GLN A 8 -4.53 -53.04 -37.37
N ARG A 9 -5.23 -53.98 -36.71
CA ARG A 9 -5.54 -53.86 -35.28
C ARG A 9 -4.30 -54.04 -34.39
N ALA A 10 -3.37 -54.92 -34.76
CA ALA A 10 -2.11 -55.09 -34.05
C ALA A 10 -1.22 -53.85 -34.19
N GLU A 11 -1.10 -53.28 -35.40
CA GLU A 11 -0.36 -52.03 -35.66
C GLU A 11 -0.93 -50.84 -34.88
N VAL A 12 -2.27 -50.72 -34.80
CA VAL A 12 -2.94 -49.66 -34.02
C VAL A 12 -2.72 -49.82 -32.51
N VAL A 13 -2.73 -51.06 -32.00
CA VAL A 13 -2.48 -51.33 -30.57
C VAL A 13 -1.00 -51.10 -30.20
N THR A 14 -0.06 -51.41 -31.11
CA THR A 14 1.36 -51.12 -30.89
C THR A 14 1.67 -49.63 -31.00
N SER A 15 1.03 -48.89 -31.93
CA SER A 15 1.26 -47.45 -32.08
C SER A 15 0.75 -46.62 -30.91
N ASP A 16 -0.37 -47.00 -30.31
CA ASP A 16 -0.91 -46.32 -29.12
C ASP A 16 -0.05 -46.57 -27.87
N GLY A 17 0.51 -47.78 -27.72
CA GLY A 17 1.44 -48.12 -26.65
C GLY A 17 2.78 -47.38 -26.76
N GLU A 18 3.35 -47.31 -27.98
CA GLU A 18 4.59 -46.57 -28.26
C GLU A 18 4.44 -45.07 -27.98
N ALA A 19 3.32 -44.45 -28.40
CA ALA A 19 3.05 -43.05 -28.15
C ALA A 19 2.92 -42.73 -26.64
N GLN A 20 2.33 -43.64 -25.85
CA GLN A 20 2.24 -43.48 -24.39
C GLN A 20 3.61 -43.59 -23.71
N VAL A 21 4.46 -44.52 -24.16
CA VAL A 21 5.82 -44.67 -23.64
C VAL A 21 6.67 -43.44 -24.01
N GLU A 22 6.57 -42.92 -25.24
CA GLU A 22 7.25 -41.70 -25.64
C GLU A 22 6.81 -40.50 -24.78
N ALA A 23 5.50 -40.32 -24.54
CA ALA A 23 4.98 -39.26 -23.69
C ALA A 23 5.47 -39.37 -22.23
N ALA A 24 5.59 -40.60 -21.72
CA ALA A 24 6.15 -40.86 -20.39
C ALA A 24 7.64 -40.49 -20.32
N VAL A 25 8.43 -40.90 -21.32
CA VAL A 25 9.86 -40.55 -21.44
C VAL A 25 10.05 -39.03 -21.50
N VAL A 26 9.27 -38.34 -22.34
CA VAL A 26 9.29 -36.87 -22.44
C VAL A 26 9.04 -36.23 -21.07
N THR A 27 8.07 -36.75 -20.33
CA THR A 27 7.71 -36.21 -19.01
C THR A 27 8.83 -36.43 -17.99
N ILE A 28 9.39 -37.64 -17.90
CA ILE A 28 10.49 -37.96 -16.97
C ILE A 28 11.74 -37.15 -17.28
N VAL A 29 12.14 -37.09 -18.54
CA VAL A 29 13.34 -36.33 -18.98
C VAL A 29 13.12 -34.84 -18.75
N SER A 30 11.94 -34.30 -19.09
CA SER A 30 11.64 -32.88 -18.85
C SER A 30 11.67 -32.52 -17.37
N TYR A 31 11.19 -33.42 -16.50
CA TYR A 31 11.22 -33.23 -15.05
C TYR A 31 12.66 -33.19 -14.52
N LYS A 32 13.50 -34.15 -14.93
CA LYS A 32 14.92 -34.19 -14.52
C LYS A 32 15.67 -32.94 -14.96
N LEU A 33 15.50 -32.53 -16.23
CA LEU A 33 16.14 -31.33 -16.77
C LEU A 33 15.64 -30.05 -16.09
N ALA A 34 14.35 -29.97 -15.73
CA ALA A 34 13.80 -28.79 -15.06
C ALA A 34 14.28 -28.63 -13.60
N HIS A 35 14.66 -29.73 -12.95
CA HIS A 35 15.19 -29.75 -11.57
C HIS A 35 16.73 -29.71 -11.52
N ASP A 36 17.40 -29.76 -12.67
CA ASP A 36 18.85 -29.61 -12.75
C ASP A 36 19.26 -28.17 -12.43
N GLN A 37 20.17 -28.02 -11.47
CA GLN A 37 20.61 -26.71 -10.97
C GLN A 37 21.41 -25.93 -12.02
N ASP A 38 22.22 -26.60 -12.86
CA ASP A 38 23.02 -25.96 -13.90
C ASP A 38 22.13 -25.43 -15.02
N VAL A 39 21.12 -26.22 -15.40
CA VAL A 39 20.12 -25.81 -16.39
C VAL A 39 19.35 -24.60 -15.87
N ARG A 40 18.86 -24.66 -14.62
CA ARG A 40 18.16 -23.52 -14.01
C ARG A 40 19.04 -22.28 -13.90
N CYS A 41 20.30 -22.43 -13.50
CA CYS A 41 21.24 -21.30 -13.40
C CYS A 41 21.47 -20.64 -14.76
N THR A 42 21.73 -21.46 -15.79
CA THR A 42 21.91 -20.97 -17.17
C THR A 42 20.66 -20.24 -17.66
N CYS A 43 19.49 -20.82 -17.44
CA CYS A 43 18.22 -20.21 -17.80
C CYS A 43 18.01 -18.88 -17.07
N ARG A 44 18.30 -18.83 -15.76
CA ARG A 44 18.18 -17.62 -14.94
C ARG A 44 19.03 -16.49 -15.49
N THR A 45 20.32 -16.71 -15.73
CA THR A 45 21.24 -15.69 -16.27
C THR A 45 20.79 -15.17 -17.65
N MET A 46 20.31 -16.05 -18.52
CA MET A 46 19.83 -15.66 -19.85
C MET A 46 18.53 -14.85 -19.80
N LEU A 47 17.60 -15.21 -18.91
CA LEU A 47 16.28 -14.60 -18.82
C LEU A 47 16.25 -13.32 -17.99
N GLU A 48 17.18 -13.15 -17.05
CA GLU A 48 17.21 -12.01 -16.12
C GLU A 48 17.25 -10.66 -16.85
N SER A 49 18.12 -10.49 -17.84
CA SER A 49 18.22 -9.25 -18.62
C SER A 49 17.07 -9.00 -19.61
N ARG A 50 16.21 -10.00 -19.81
CA ARG A 50 15.21 -10.08 -20.91
C ARG A 50 13.77 -10.17 -20.42
N ALA A 51 13.57 -10.22 -19.11
CA ALA A 51 12.25 -10.32 -18.53
C ALA A 51 11.46 -8.99 -18.70
N ARG A 52 10.23 -9.10 -19.18
CA ARG A 52 9.28 -7.99 -19.33
C ARG A 52 8.01 -8.28 -18.54
N LEU A 53 7.49 -7.24 -17.92
CA LEU A 53 6.20 -7.24 -17.26
C LEU A 53 5.17 -6.78 -18.29
N ASP A 54 4.19 -7.63 -18.55
CA ASP A 54 2.99 -7.32 -19.34
C ASP A 54 1.78 -7.31 -18.41
N VAL A 55 1.10 -6.16 -18.34
CA VAL A 55 -0.13 -6.01 -17.57
C VAL A 55 -1.28 -5.83 -18.53
N GLU A 56 -2.22 -6.76 -18.49
CA GLU A 56 -3.44 -6.72 -19.27
C GLU A 56 -4.57 -6.22 -18.36
N GLY A 57 -5.30 -5.20 -18.81
CA GLY A 57 -6.53 -4.79 -18.14
C GLY A 57 -7.61 -5.86 -18.32
N VAL A 58 -8.24 -6.27 -17.23
CA VAL A 58 -9.44 -7.12 -17.30
C VAL A 58 -10.63 -6.19 -17.45
N VAL A 59 -11.22 -6.14 -18.65
CA VAL A 59 -12.52 -5.50 -18.82
C VAL A 59 -13.52 -6.42 -18.14
N GLU A 60 -14.10 -5.97 -17.03
CA GLU A 60 -15.28 -6.62 -16.47
C GLU A 60 -16.39 -6.52 -17.52
N THR A 61 -16.54 -7.55 -18.35
CA THR A 61 -17.82 -7.82 -18.99
C THR A 61 -18.73 -8.34 -17.89
N THR A 62 -19.34 -7.43 -17.14
CA THR A 62 -20.51 -7.79 -16.34
C THR A 62 -21.51 -8.47 -17.28
N ALA A 63 -21.84 -9.70 -16.94
CA ALA A 63 -22.78 -10.53 -17.67
C ALA A 63 -24.19 -9.93 -17.57
N ALA A 64 -24.51 -8.97 -18.45
CA ALA A 64 -25.85 -8.59 -18.90
C ALA A 64 -25.81 -7.49 -19.99
N ALA A 65 -24.76 -7.42 -20.83
CA ALA A 65 -24.82 -6.57 -22.02
C ALA A 65 -25.55 -7.32 -23.14
N LYS A 66 -26.87 -7.13 -23.24
CA LYS A 66 -27.61 -7.35 -24.49
C LYS A 66 -26.78 -6.74 -25.62
N ARG A 67 -26.56 -7.56 -26.66
CA ARG A 67 -26.03 -7.23 -27.99
C ARG A 67 -26.20 -5.73 -28.33
N PRO A 68 -25.15 -4.99 -28.71
CA PRO A 68 -25.28 -3.55 -28.93
C PRO A 68 -26.21 -3.29 -30.12
N PRO A 69 -27.17 -2.35 -30.03
CA PRO A 69 -27.84 -1.83 -31.22
C PRO A 69 -26.78 -1.09 -32.07
N LYS A 70 -26.81 -1.35 -33.38
CA LYS A 70 -26.01 -0.62 -34.36
C LYS A 70 -26.43 0.85 -34.36
N GLY A 71 -25.49 1.74 -34.08
CA GLY A 71 -25.63 3.19 -34.28
C GLY A 71 -25.74 3.98 -32.98
N GLY A 72 -24.79 4.89 -32.76
CA GLY A 72 -24.86 5.91 -31.70
C GLY A 72 -23.59 6.00 -30.86
N SER A 73 -22.89 7.13 -31.00
CA SER A 73 -21.83 7.72 -30.15
C SER A 73 -21.35 6.95 -28.90
N LYS A 74 -20.04 6.67 -28.87
CA LYS A 74 -19.32 6.15 -27.69
C LYS A 74 -19.43 7.13 -26.51
N ALA A 75 -20.22 6.78 -25.50
CA ALA A 75 -20.09 7.39 -24.19
C ALA A 75 -18.72 7.01 -23.58
N PRO A 76 -18.00 7.93 -22.90
CA PRO A 76 -16.73 7.60 -22.26
C PRO A 76 -17.01 6.63 -21.11
N GLN A 77 -16.55 5.40 -21.24
CA GLN A 77 -16.51 4.46 -20.12
C GLN A 77 -15.68 5.11 -19.01
N ARG A 78 -16.29 5.38 -17.86
CA ARG A 78 -15.56 5.83 -16.66
C ARG A 78 -14.48 4.78 -16.38
N GLY A 79 -13.23 5.12 -16.68
CA GLY A 79 -12.11 4.21 -16.48
C GLY A 79 -12.05 3.76 -15.04
N HIS A 80 -11.79 2.47 -14.81
CA HIS A 80 -11.56 2.00 -13.46
C HIS A 80 -10.32 2.71 -12.85
N GLU A 81 -10.26 2.84 -11.53
CA GLU A 81 -9.13 3.40 -10.73
C GLU A 81 -7.73 2.92 -11.16
N TYR A 82 -7.62 1.74 -11.78
CA TYR A 82 -6.36 1.14 -12.24
C TYR A 82 -6.13 1.26 -13.76
N SER A 83 -6.95 2.05 -14.46
CA SER A 83 -6.94 2.18 -15.93
C SER A 83 -5.59 2.62 -16.47
N HIS A 84 -4.83 3.42 -15.72
CA HIS A 84 -3.46 3.84 -16.07
C HIS A 84 -2.49 2.67 -16.24
N TYR A 85 -2.76 1.53 -15.61
CA TYR A 85 -1.92 0.32 -15.68
C TYR A 85 -2.43 -0.70 -16.72
N SER A 86 -3.55 -0.43 -17.38
CA SER A 86 -4.05 -1.28 -18.47
C SER A 86 -3.13 -1.17 -19.69
N GLY A 87 -2.60 -2.30 -20.16
CA GLY A 87 -1.64 -2.32 -21.27
C GLY A 87 -0.22 -1.87 -20.88
N PHE A 88 0.09 -1.80 -19.58
CA PHE A 88 1.41 -1.44 -19.10
C PHE A 88 2.43 -2.52 -19.46
N LYS A 89 3.44 -2.15 -20.24
CA LYS A 89 4.55 -3.03 -20.65
C LYS A 89 5.89 -2.40 -20.28
N ARG A 90 6.68 -3.07 -19.44
CA ARG A 90 7.98 -2.54 -19.01
C ARG A 90 8.96 -3.65 -18.65
N ARG A 91 10.26 -3.41 -18.82
CA ARG A 91 11.31 -4.30 -18.28
C ARG A 91 11.21 -4.35 -16.75
N LEU A 92 11.44 -5.52 -16.15
CA LEU A 92 11.32 -5.70 -14.69
C LEU A 92 12.20 -4.70 -13.91
N ASP A 93 13.44 -4.48 -14.36
CA ASP A 93 14.39 -3.55 -13.70
C ASP A 93 13.95 -2.09 -13.66
N LYS A 94 12.95 -1.71 -14.48
CA LYS A 94 12.46 -0.33 -14.61
C LYS A 94 11.09 -0.14 -13.96
N VAL A 95 10.49 -1.18 -13.41
CA VAL A 95 9.24 -1.08 -12.66
C VAL A 95 9.54 -0.43 -11.31
N LYS A 96 8.87 0.68 -11.01
CA LYS A 96 9.08 1.38 -9.73
C LYS A 96 8.28 0.68 -8.62
N PRO A 97 8.73 0.77 -7.35
CA PRO A 97 8.03 0.19 -6.21
C PRO A 97 6.54 0.53 -6.11
N HIS A 98 6.19 1.82 -6.22
CA HIS A 98 4.80 2.27 -6.12
C HIS A 98 3.93 1.80 -7.30
N GLU A 99 4.50 1.69 -8.50
CA GLU A 99 3.80 1.16 -9.68
C GLU A 99 3.47 -0.32 -9.45
N TRP A 100 4.42 -1.10 -8.94
CA TRP A 100 4.19 -2.51 -8.62
C TRP A 100 3.12 -2.71 -7.55
N LEU A 101 3.12 -1.92 -6.48
CA LEU A 101 2.12 -2.02 -5.42
C LEU A 101 0.71 -1.69 -5.93
N ALA A 102 0.59 -0.67 -6.79
CA ALA A 102 -0.68 -0.34 -7.42
C ALA A 102 -1.17 -1.48 -8.34
N ILE A 103 -0.26 -2.08 -9.12
CA ILE A 103 -0.56 -3.25 -9.98
C ILE A 103 -0.99 -4.45 -9.13
N LYS A 104 -0.26 -4.75 -8.04
CA LYS A 104 -0.56 -5.85 -7.10
C LYS A 104 -1.94 -5.66 -6.46
N ARG A 105 -2.29 -4.43 -6.07
CA ARG A 105 -3.63 -4.09 -5.55
C ARG A 105 -4.72 -4.27 -6.61
N GLY A 106 -4.48 -3.80 -7.84
CA GLY A 106 -5.41 -3.99 -8.97
C GLY A 106 -5.62 -5.46 -9.33
N GLU A 107 -4.59 -6.29 -9.20
CA GLU A 107 -4.67 -7.75 -9.39
C GLU A 107 -5.45 -8.43 -8.27
N ALA A 108 -5.23 -8.05 -7.00
CA ALA A 108 -6.02 -8.53 -5.86
C ALA A 108 -7.51 -8.15 -5.99
N ALA A 109 -7.79 -6.97 -6.56
CA ALA A 109 -9.13 -6.51 -6.88
C ALA A 109 -9.73 -7.17 -8.15
N LYS A 110 -9.00 -8.06 -8.83
CA LYS A 110 -9.38 -8.76 -10.09
C LYS A 110 -9.59 -7.85 -11.31
N LYS A 111 -8.99 -6.65 -11.30
CA LYS A 111 -9.15 -5.63 -12.36
C LYS A 111 -7.99 -5.62 -13.34
N LEU A 112 -6.85 -6.15 -12.92
CA LEU A 112 -5.65 -6.33 -13.73
C LEU A 112 -5.26 -7.80 -13.74
N ARG A 113 -4.71 -8.25 -14.87
CA ARG A 113 -4.03 -9.53 -15.00
C ARG A 113 -2.56 -9.27 -15.30
N VAL A 114 -1.69 -9.82 -14.47
CA VAL A 114 -0.24 -9.60 -14.58
C VAL A 114 0.43 -10.84 -15.13
N LYS A 115 1.21 -10.70 -16.21
CA LYS A 115 2.02 -11.76 -16.78
C LYS A 115 3.45 -11.28 -16.95
N ILE A 116 4.41 -12.08 -16.51
CA ILE A 116 5.81 -11.86 -16.86
C ILE A 116 6.08 -12.68 -18.11
N THR A 117 6.56 -12.02 -19.15
CA THR A 117 6.94 -12.61 -20.43
C THR A 117 8.43 -12.45 -20.65
N PHE A 118 9.02 -13.40 -21.35
CA PHE A 118 10.44 -13.37 -21.69
C PHE A 118 10.59 -13.30 -23.21
N SER A 119 11.40 -12.37 -23.69
CA SER A 119 11.80 -12.37 -25.10
C SER A 119 12.84 -13.47 -25.36
N ASP A 120 12.73 -14.14 -26.50
CA ASP A 120 13.68 -15.15 -27.01
C ASP A 120 13.77 -16.49 -26.26
N THR A 121 12.66 -17.09 -25.85
CA THR A 121 12.63 -18.47 -25.33
C THR A 121 13.21 -19.50 -26.30
N ASN A 122 13.10 -19.25 -27.61
CA ASN A 122 13.69 -20.11 -28.64
C ASN A 122 15.22 -20.18 -28.57
N ARG A 123 15.91 -19.08 -28.25
CA ARG A 123 17.38 -19.09 -28.11
C ARG A 123 17.85 -19.91 -26.92
N LEU A 124 17.07 -19.89 -25.84
CA LEU A 124 17.34 -20.69 -24.65
C LEU A 124 17.13 -22.17 -24.96
N TYR A 125 16.08 -22.50 -25.71
CA TYR A 125 15.90 -23.84 -26.26
C TYR A 125 17.10 -24.25 -27.14
N ASP A 126 17.54 -23.41 -28.09
CA ASP A 126 18.65 -23.73 -28.99
C ASP A 126 19.97 -23.95 -28.23
N SER A 127 20.22 -23.16 -27.18
CA SER A 127 21.41 -23.30 -26.34
C SER A 127 21.40 -24.62 -25.55
N LEU A 128 20.26 -24.99 -24.98
CA LEU A 128 20.12 -26.27 -24.27
C LEU A 128 20.14 -27.46 -25.24
N ALA A 129 19.48 -27.33 -26.39
CA ALA A 129 19.50 -28.31 -27.46
C ALA A 129 20.94 -28.55 -27.94
N GLY A 130 21.73 -27.51 -28.16
CA GLY A 130 23.15 -27.64 -28.54
C GLY A 130 24.00 -28.34 -27.46
N ARG A 131 23.73 -28.08 -26.18
CA ARG A 131 24.45 -28.70 -25.06
C ARG A 131 24.15 -30.19 -24.88
N TYR A 132 22.91 -30.61 -25.13
CA TYR A 132 22.46 -31.99 -24.88
C TYR A 132 22.35 -32.87 -26.14
N LEU A 133 22.25 -32.28 -27.34
CA LEU A 133 22.21 -33.00 -28.62
C LEU A 133 23.56 -32.99 -29.35
N GLY A 134 24.59 -32.36 -28.77
CA GLY A 134 25.95 -32.34 -29.31
C GLY A 134 26.65 -33.69 -29.18
N HIS A 135 26.90 -34.34 -30.33
CA HIS A 135 27.82 -35.47 -30.55
C HIS A 135 27.38 -36.89 -30.15
N GLY A 136 26.18 -37.32 -30.54
CA GLY A 136 25.85 -38.74 -30.54
C GLY A 136 24.84 -39.09 -31.63
N HIS A 137 24.99 -40.26 -32.26
CA HIS A 137 23.99 -40.82 -33.17
C HIS A 137 22.67 -41.00 -32.41
N VAL A 138 21.81 -39.99 -32.48
CA VAL A 138 20.45 -40.04 -31.93
C VAL A 138 19.68 -41.03 -32.80
N THR A 139 19.37 -42.21 -32.26
CA THR A 139 18.44 -43.17 -32.86
C THR A 139 17.12 -42.48 -33.19
N CYS A 140 16.46 -42.89 -34.27
CA CYS A 140 15.25 -42.24 -34.82
C CYS A 140 14.12 -42.01 -33.78
N LEU A 141 14.01 -42.86 -32.76
CA LEU A 141 13.05 -42.75 -31.66
C LEU A 141 13.37 -41.57 -30.69
N CYS A 142 14.65 -41.26 -30.51
CA CYS A 142 15.12 -40.19 -29.63
C CYS A 142 15.11 -38.81 -30.32
N ALA A 143 15.03 -38.78 -31.65
CA ALA A 143 15.12 -37.57 -32.46
C ALA A 143 13.92 -36.62 -32.28
N LYS A 144 12.74 -37.14 -31.93
CA LYS A 144 11.52 -36.33 -31.69
C LYS A 144 11.29 -36.08 -30.20
N SER A 145 11.50 -37.10 -29.38
CA SER A 145 11.16 -37.10 -27.95
C SER A 145 12.09 -36.20 -27.12
N ILE A 146 13.40 -36.16 -27.42
CA ILE A 146 14.35 -35.32 -26.65
C ILE A 146 14.09 -33.81 -26.88
N PRO A 147 13.96 -33.30 -28.13
CA PRO A 147 13.54 -31.92 -28.39
C PRO A 147 12.25 -31.52 -27.68
N ALA A 148 11.23 -32.39 -27.69
CA ALA A 148 9.98 -32.14 -27.01
C ALA A 148 10.15 -32.08 -25.47
N ALA A 149 10.99 -32.95 -24.91
CA ALA A 149 11.32 -32.93 -23.49
C ALA A 149 12.06 -31.65 -23.07
N ILE A 150 13.02 -31.18 -23.88
CA ILE A 150 13.75 -29.92 -23.63
C ILE A 150 12.77 -28.73 -23.68
N ARG A 151 11.89 -28.65 -24.69
CA ARG A 151 10.87 -27.58 -24.76
C ARG A 151 9.97 -27.56 -23.53
N LYS A 152 9.50 -28.74 -23.09
CA LYS A 152 8.66 -28.87 -21.89
C LYS A 152 9.42 -28.50 -20.61
N ALA A 153 10.69 -28.87 -20.50
CA ALA A 153 11.55 -28.47 -19.39
C ALA A 153 11.72 -26.95 -19.33
N VAL A 154 12.02 -26.32 -20.47
CA VAL A 154 12.17 -24.86 -20.59
C VAL A 154 10.90 -24.12 -20.17
N ASP A 155 9.73 -24.51 -20.67
CA ASP A 155 8.44 -23.90 -20.28
C ASP A 155 8.16 -24.05 -18.77
N THR A 156 8.54 -25.19 -18.18
CA THR A 156 8.40 -25.42 -16.74
C THR A 156 9.35 -24.51 -15.94
N VAL A 157 10.61 -24.42 -16.36
CA VAL A 157 11.62 -23.56 -15.72
C VAL A 157 11.25 -22.09 -15.87
N GLU A 158 10.75 -21.67 -17.03
CA GLU A 158 10.28 -20.31 -17.30
C GLU A 158 9.15 -19.91 -16.34
N LYS A 159 8.15 -20.77 -16.16
CA LYS A 159 7.04 -20.53 -15.22
C LYS A 159 7.52 -20.44 -13.77
N SER A 160 8.49 -21.26 -13.37
CA SER A 160 9.11 -21.19 -12.04
C SER A 160 9.87 -19.87 -11.87
N LEU A 161 10.76 -19.54 -12.80
CA LEU A 161 11.58 -18.33 -12.77
C LEU A 161 10.73 -17.06 -12.84
N ALA A 162 9.61 -17.06 -13.57
CA ALA A 162 8.65 -15.96 -13.57
C ALA A 162 8.09 -15.68 -12.17
N ARG A 163 7.76 -16.73 -11.41
CA ARG A 163 7.27 -16.60 -10.03
C ARG A 163 8.37 -16.11 -9.09
N GLU A 164 9.59 -16.63 -9.25
CA GLU A 164 10.76 -16.20 -8.47
C GLU A 164 11.10 -14.73 -8.72
N PHE A 165 11.25 -14.32 -9.99
CA PHE A 165 11.50 -12.93 -10.34
C PHE A 165 10.38 -12.00 -9.89
N ARG A 166 9.12 -12.44 -9.95
CA ARG A 166 8.00 -11.67 -9.39
C ARG A 166 8.17 -11.40 -7.89
N SER A 167 8.61 -12.41 -7.14
CA SER A 167 8.83 -12.27 -5.70
C SER A 167 10.07 -11.41 -5.42
N GLU A 168 11.23 -11.85 -5.93
CA GLU A 168 12.55 -11.31 -5.60
C GLU A 168 12.81 -9.92 -6.19
N ARG A 169 12.35 -9.65 -7.42
CA ARG A 169 12.67 -8.38 -8.12
C ARG A 169 11.60 -7.32 -7.96
N LEU A 170 10.34 -7.72 -7.72
CA LEU A 170 9.22 -6.79 -7.65
C LEU A 170 8.62 -6.74 -6.25
N THR A 171 8.14 -7.87 -5.73
CA THR A 171 7.34 -7.89 -4.49
C THR A 171 8.16 -7.51 -3.27
N VAL A 172 9.24 -8.23 -2.98
CA VAL A 172 10.06 -7.99 -1.78
C VAL A 172 10.65 -6.57 -1.78
N PRO A 173 11.33 -6.09 -2.84
CA PRO A 173 11.89 -4.74 -2.83
C PRO A 173 10.84 -3.64 -2.72
N SER A 174 9.65 -3.85 -3.29
CA SER A 174 8.57 -2.86 -3.23
C SER A 174 7.92 -2.80 -1.85
N GLU A 175 7.73 -3.95 -1.21
CA GLU A 175 7.25 -4.02 0.18
C GLU A 175 8.26 -3.39 1.14
N ASP A 176 9.55 -3.69 0.98
CA ASP A 176 10.63 -3.12 1.80
C ASP A 176 10.69 -1.59 1.66
N PHE A 177 10.62 -1.09 0.42
CA PHE A 177 10.59 0.34 0.14
C PHE A 177 9.35 1.01 0.76
N ALA A 178 8.18 0.38 0.67
CA ALA A 178 6.95 0.92 1.24
C ALA A 178 7.00 0.93 2.77
N ILE A 179 7.42 -0.18 3.40
CA ILE A 179 7.56 -0.28 4.86
C ILE A 179 8.55 0.77 5.36
N LYS A 180 9.70 0.94 4.70
CA LYS A 180 10.67 2.00 5.04
C LYS A 180 10.03 3.38 4.94
N THR A 181 9.29 3.65 3.87
CA THR A 181 8.60 4.94 3.69
C THR A 181 7.59 5.16 4.83
N PHE A 182 6.87 4.11 5.24
CA PHE A 182 5.91 4.18 6.33
C PHE A 182 6.58 4.46 7.67
N THR A 183 7.71 3.80 7.98
CA THR A 183 8.48 4.09 9.18
C THR A 183 9.06 5.50 9.17
N ASP A 184 9.57 5.96 8.03
CA ASP A 184 10.09 7.33 7.89
C ASP A 184 8.98 8.36 8.15
N ASN A 185 7.77 8.13 7.62
CA ASN A 185 6.60 8.98 7.87
C ASN A 185 6.17 9.00 9.35
N VAL A 186 6.19 7.85 10.03
CA VAL A 186 5.93 7.78 11.48
C VAL A 186 6.95 8.59 12.26
N CYS A 187 8.23 8.44 11.92
CA CYS A 187 9.31 9.20 12.55
C CYS A 187 9.10 10.71 12.40
N VAL A 188 8.74 11.18 11.20
CA VAL A 188 8.48 12.61 10.96
C VAL A 188 7.33 13.14 11.82
N LYS A 189 6.25 12.37 11.99
CA LYS A 189 5.11 12.78 12.81
C LYS A 189 5.46 12.84 14.30
N LEU A 190 6.14 11.81 14.81
CA LEU A 190 6.54 11.73 16.21
C LEU A 190 7.61 12.76 16.56
N MET A 191 8.62 12.91 15.72
CA MET A 191 9.74 13.82 15.97
C MET A 191 9.45 15.27 15.57
N CYS A 192 8.18 15.60 15.29
CA CYS A 192 7.76 16.97 15.09
C CYS A 192 8.05 17.79 16.36
N PRO A 193 8.71 18.96 16.28
CA PRO A 193 8.96 19.76 17.47
C PRO A 193 7.64 20.23 18.12
N PRO A 194 7.50 20.13 19.45
CA PRO A 194 6.33 20.64 20.14
C PRO A 194 6.28 22.17 20.03
N LEU A 195 5.08 22.71 19.81
CA LEU A 195 4.89 24.16 19.77
C LEU A 195 4.82 24.70 21.20
N ARG A 196 5.77 25.57 21.56
CA ARG A 196 5.73 26.26 22.85
C ARG A 196 4.65 27.32 22.84
N VAL A 197 3.66 27.13 23.70
CA VAL A 197 2.61 28.10 23.96
C VAL A 197 2.93 28.77 25.30
N GLU A 198 2.79 30.09 25.38
CA GLU A 198 3.07 30.84 26.62
C GLU A 198 2.18 30.34 27.77
N THR A 199 2.76 30.23 28.97
CA THR A 199 2.04 29.78 30.16
C THR A 199 0.85 30.72 30.43
N GLY A 200 -0.36 30.17 30.51
CA GLY A 200 -1.60 30.93 30.68
C GLY A 200 -2.36 31.23 29.37
N THR A 201 -1.78 30.87 28.22
CA THR A 201 -2.49 30.94 26.93
C THR A 201 -3.24 29.64 26.64
N ALA A 202 -4.47 29.76 26.15
CA ALA A 202 -5.27 28.62 25.71
C ALA A 202 -5.00 28.25 24.25
N VAL A 203 -5.16 26.96 23.94
CA VAL A 203 -5.16 26.41 22.58
C VAL A 203 -6.56 25.91 22.26
N VAL A 204 -7.08 26.26 21.08
CA VAL A 204 -8.38 25.79 20.61
C VAL A 204 -8.16 24.70 19.57
N GLY A 205 -8.52 23.45 19.91
CA GLY A 205 -8.53 22.34 18.96
C GLY A 205 -9.86 22.26 18.22
N VAL A 206 -9.81 22.03 16.91
CA VAL A 206 -10.97 21.93 16.03
C VAL A 206 -10.89 20.63 15.23
N ASP A 207 -11.85 19.75 15.47
CA ASP A 207 -12.12 18.55 14.67
C ASP A 207 -13.19 18.92 13.61
N PRO A 208 -12.80 19.15 12.34
CA PRO A 208 -13.68 19.70 11.33
C PRO A 208 -14.79 18.71 10.93
N GLY A 209 -15.92 19.24 10.48
CA GLY A 209 -16.96 18.39 9.92
C GLY A 209 -18.15 19.17 9.36
N TYR A 210 -18.75 18.61 8.30
CA TYR A 210 -19.90 19.21 7.65
C TYR A 210 -21.21 18.98 8.42
N ALA A 211 -21.70 17.73 8.44
CA ALA A 211 -23.04 17.42 8.96
C ALA A 211 -23.17 17.62 10.47
N HIS A 212 -22.17 17.18 11.23
CA HIS A 212 -22.17 17.21 12.70
C HIS A 212 -21.49 18.46 13.29
N GLY A 213 -21.17 19.44 12.44
CA GLY A 213 -20.44 20.64 12.80
C GLY A 213 -18.96 20.38 13.11
N ASN A 214 -18.24 21.47 13.33
CA ASN A 214 -16.85 21.47 13.80
C ASN A 214 -16.86 21.36 15.32
N LYS A 215 -16.26 20.30 15.86
CA LYS A 215 -16.20 20.07 17.31
C LYS A 215 -14.95 20.73 17.84
N CYS A 216 -15.13 21.57 18.84
CA CYS A 216 -14.07 22.41 19.37
C CYS A 216 -13.84 22.11 20.84
N VAL A 217 -12.58 22.22 21.23
CA VAL A 217 -12.15 22.14 22.62
C VAL A 217 -11.16 23.25 22.91
N VAL A 218 -11.25 23.82 24.10
CA VAL A 218 -10.25 24.75 24.63
C VAL A 218 -9.41 23.97 25.62
N VAL A 219 -8.10 23.93 25.39
CA VAL A 219 -7.14 23.32 26.31
C VAL A 219 -6.15 24.36 26.83
N THR A 220 -5.66 24.13 28.05
CA THR A 220 -4.54 24.91 28.62
C THR A 220 -3.23 24.57 27.91
N ALA A 221 -2.17 25.36 28.17
CA ALA A 221 -0.81 25.02 27.74
C ALA A 221 -0.29 23.66 28.29
N THR A 222 -0.89 23.15 29.37
CA THR A 222 -0.61 21.80 29.93
C THR A 222 -1.43 20.69 29.27
N GLY A 223 -2.41 21.03 28.43
CA GLY A 223 -3.29 20.08 27.75
C GLY A 223 -4.55 19.68 28.53
N ASP A 224 -4.85 20.38 29.63
CA ASP A 224 -6.09 20.18 30.40
C ASP A 224 -7.27 20.81 29.68
N VAL A 225 -8.41 20.11 29.66
CA VAL A 225 -9.60 20.58 28.96
C VAL A 225 -10.36 21.58 29.82
N VAL A 226 -10.61 22.75 29.26
CA VAL A 226 -11.26 23.88 29.95
C VAL A 226 -12.70 24.08 29.48
N ASP A 227 -12.94 23.94 28.17
CA ASP A 227 -14.26 24.20 27.58
C ASP A 227 -14.45 23.37 26.30
N THR A 228 -15.69 23.09 25.93
CA THR A 228 -16.06 22.33 24.72
C THR A 228 -17.27 22.96 24.06
N PHE A 229 -17.23 23.15 22.74
CA PHE A 229 -18.33 23.76 21.98
C PHE A 229 -18.35 23.30 20.53
N LYS A 230 -19.44 23.59 19.81
CA LYS A 230 -19.57 23.26 18.37
C LYS A 230 -19.95 24.50 17.59
N PHE A 231 -19.45 24.60 16.37
CA PHE A 231 -19.92 25.59 15.41
C PHE A 231 -20.06 24.99 14.01
N TRP A 232 -20.90 25.59 13.18
CA TRP A 232 -21.07 25.22 11.78
C TRP A 232 -20.47 26.30 10.89
N THR A 233 -19.69 25.89 9.89
CA THR A 233 -19.09 26.79 8.89
C THR A 233 -20.15 27.56 8.10
N GLN A 234 -21.27 26.89 7.79
CA GLN A 234 -22.46 27.47 7.17
C GLN A 234 -23.64 27.17 8.08
N PRO A 235 -23.87 28.00 9.12
CA PRO A 235 -24.88 27.71 10.12
C PRO A 235 -26.27 27.80 9.50
N LYS A 236 -27.12 26.82 9.81
CA LYS A 236 -28.57 26.92 9.61
C LYS A 236 -29.16 27.76 10.75
N THR A 237 -30.41 28.20 10.61
CA THR A 237 -31.12 28.93 11.67
C THR A 237 -31.09 28.13 12.98
N GLY A 238 -30.63 28.77 14.06
CA GLY A 238 -30.62 28.18 15.41
C GLY A 238 -29.40 27.35 15.78
N VAL A 239 -28.36 27.26 14.93
CA VAL A 239 -27.07 26.66 15.31
C VAL A 239 -25.94 27.69 15.37
N PRO A 240 -24.94 27.52 16.26
CA PRO A 240 -23.82 28.46 16.36
C PRO A 240 -22.99 28.53 15.08
N GLY A 241 -22.66 29.75 14.65
CA GLY A 241 -21.74 30.03 13.56
C GLY A 241 -20.29 30.15 14.04
N PRO A 242 -19.35 30.46 13.12
CA PRO A 242 -17.92 30.59 13.45
C PRO A 242 -17.62 31.69 14.48
N GLU A 243 -18.52 32.67 14.65
CA GLU A 243 -18.44 33.72 15.67
C GLU A 243 -18.32 33.16 17.10
N GLU A 244 -18.91 31.99 17.37
CA GLU A 244 -18.76 31.31 18.66
C GLU A 244 -17.30 30.98 18.97
N LEU A 245 -16.52 30.58 17.96
CA LEU A 245 -15.09 30.34 18.12
C LEU A 245 -14.34 31.63 18.44
N ALA A 246 -14.67 32.75 17.79
CA ALA A 246 -14.05 34.05 18.06
C ALA A 246 -14.34 34.53 19.50
N ASN A 247 -15.57 34.31 19.98
CA ASN A 247 -15.97 34.61 21.36
C ASN A 247 -15.16 33.78 22.37
N LYS A 248 -15.04 32.47 22.13
CA LYS A 248 -14.26 31.56 23.02
C LYS A 248 -12.76 31.87 23.00
N VAL A 249 -12.21 32.20 21.84
CA VAL A 249 -10.82 32.63 21.70
C VAL A 249 -10.57 33.91 22.50
N SER A 250 -11.48 34.89 22.43
CA SER A 250 -11.38 36.12 23.23
C SER A 250 -11.55 35.87 24.73
N GLN A 251 -12.51 35.01 25.11
CA GLN A 251 -12.81 34.66 26.50
C GLN A 251 -11.62 34.00 27.21
N TRP A 252 -10.95 33.07 26.54
CA TRP A 252 -9.88 32.24 27.13
C TRP A 252 -8.47 32.73 26.77
N GLY A 253 -8.34 33.89 26.11
CA GLY A 253 -7.05 34.40 25.66
C GLY A 253 -6.34 33.45 24.69
N GLY A 254 -7.10 32.75 23.86
CA GLY A 254 -6.57 31.76 22.93
C GLY A 254 -5.68 32.42 21.87
N ARG A 255 -4.42 31.98 21.76
CA ARG A 255 -3.49 32.52 20.72
C ARG A 255 -3.21 31.54 19.60
N LEU A 256 -3.73 30.33 19.71
CA LEU A 256 -3.53 29.27 18.73
C LEU A 256 -4.83 28.51 18.51
N VAL A 257 -5.23 28.42 17.23
CA VAL A 257 -6.29 27.54 16.76
C VAL A 257 -5.65 26.43 15.96
N VAL A 258 -5.90 25.18 16.36
CA VAL A 258 -5.38 23.97 15.74
C VAL A 258 -6.54 23.26 15.06
N VAL A 259 -6.46 23.05 13.75
CA VAL A 259 -7.52 22.43 12.95
C VAL A 259 -7.01 21.10 12.40
N GLY A 260 -7.80 20.03 12.54
CA GLY A 260 -7.52 18.76 11.87
C GLY A 260 -7.55 18.89 10.34
N ASP A 261 -6.77 18.11 9.61
CA ASP A 261 -6.71 18.09 8.15
C ASP A 261 -7.81 17.24 7.49
N GLY A 262 -8.88 16.96 8.24
CA GLY A 262 -10.01 16.16 7.80
C GLY A 262 -10.99 16.79 6.84
N GLN A 263 -12.14 16.13 6.73
CA GLN A 263 -13.26 16.60 5.92
C GLN A 263 -13.82 17.91 6.47
N GLY A 264 -13.85 18.95 5.63
CA GLY A 264 -14.30 20.29 6.01
C GLY A 264 -13.22 21.18 6.61
N SER A 265 -11.96 20.71 6.67
CA SER A 265 -10.83 21.48 7.22
C SER A 265 -10.60 22.80 6.48
N HIS A 266 -10.62 22.78 5.15
CA HIS A 266 -10.40 23.96 4.31
C HIS A 266 -11.47 25.03 4.57
N GLU A 267 -12.74 24.65 4.52
CA GLU A 267 -13.86 25.55 4.73
C GLU A 267 -13.92 26.05 6.18
N ALA A 268 -13.57 25.20 7.17
CA ALA A 268 -13.45 25.60 8.57
C ALA A 268 -12.36 26.67 8.76
N VAL A 269 -11.17 26.46 8.19
CA VAL A 269 -10.06 27.44 8.26
C VAL A 269 -10.46 28.77 7.62
N GLU A 270 -11.11 28.75 6.45
CA GLU A 270 -11.60 29.98 5.81
C GLU A 270 -12.62 30.73 6.66
N ALA A 271 -13.56 30.00 7.28
CA ALA A 271 -14.56 30.61 8.15
C ALA A 271 -13.95 31.19 9.42
N ILE A 272 -13.02 30.47 10.05
CA ILE A 272 -12.29 30.93 11.24
C ILE A 272 -11.51 32.22 10.92
N ARG A 273 -10.80 32.26 9.79
CA ARG A 273 -10.05 33.46 9.36
C ARG A 273 -10.90 34.70 9.18
N LYS A 274 -12.19 34.54 8.82
CA LYS A 274 -13.11 35.67 8.61
C LYS A 274 -13.62 36.28 9.92
N VAL A 275 -13.65 35.50 11.00
CA VAL A 275 -14.26 35.93 12.28
C VAL A 275 -13.24 36.25 13.37
N LEU A 276 -12.00 35.79 13.25
CA LEU A 276 -10.95 36.10 14.21
C LEU A 276 -10.55 37.59 14.12
N ASP A 277 -10.46 38.24 15.28
CA ASP A 277 -9.97 39.62 15.37
C ASP A 277 -8.48 39.69 14.96
N PRO A 278 -8.14 40.45 13.90
CA PRO A 278 -6.75 40.64 13.49
C PRO A 278 -5.83 41.20 14.58
N GLN A 279 -6.37 41.92 15.58
CA GLN A 279 -5.59 42.53 16.66
C GLN A 279 -5.09 41.50 17.68
N LEU A 280 -5.80 40.37 17.85
CA LEU A 280 -5.42 39.32 18.80
C LEU A 280 -4.22 38.48 18.35
N ARG A 281 -3.80 38.62 17.07
CA ARG A 281 -2.66 37.89 16.46
C ARG A 281 -2.72 36.38 16.74
N VAL A 282 -3.89 35.79 16.51
CA VAL A 282 -4.13 34.35 16.71
C VAL A 282 -3.52 33.56 15.56
N GLY A 283 -2.64 32.60 15.87
CA GLY A 283 -2.10 31.66 14.90
C GLY A 283 -3.10 30.57 14.55
N ILE A 284 -3.12 30.15 13.28
CA ILE A 284 -3.89 28.98 12.84
C ILE A 284 -2.91 27.93 12.32
N CYS A 285 -2.95 26.73 12.90
CA CYS A 285 -2.17 25.59 12.47
C CYS A 285 -3.11 24.47 12.00
N VAL A 286 -2.72 23.78 10.93
CA VAL A 286 -3.41 22.57 10.48
C VAL A 286 -2.55 21.36 10.85
N VAL A 287 -3.17 20.35 11.44
CA VAL A 287 -2.49 19.13 11.89
C VAL A 287 -3.17 17.89 11.35
N ASP A 288 -2.39 16.83 11.20
CA ASP A 288 -2.91 15.52 10.84
C ASP A 288 -3.93 15.05 11.89
N GLU A 289 -5.12 14.68 11.46
CA GLU A 289 -6.17 14.09 12.30
C GLU A 289 -6.17 12.56 12.29
N CYS A 290 -5.31 11.92 11.49
CA CYS A 290 -5.29 10.46 11.37
C CYS A 290 -5.19 9.80 12.74
N GLY A 291 -6.10 8.85 13.00
CA GLY A 291 -6.19 8.13 14.26
C GLY A 291 -6.94 8.86 15.38
N ALA A 292 -7.31 10.14 15.25
CA ALA A 292 -8.08 10.86 16.29
C ALA A 292 -9.44 10.20 16.57
N SER A 293 -10.10 9.69 15.53
CA SER A 293 -11.34 8.91 15.64
C SER A 293 -11.15 7.53 16.28
N VAL A 294 -9.97 6.92 16.12
CA VAL A 294 -9.63 5.65 16.78
C VAL A 294 -9.32 5.90 18.26
N TYR A 295 -8.61 6.98 18.57
CA TYR A 295 -8.36 7.41 19.94
C TYR A 295 -9.68 7.70 20.66
N SER A 296 -10.58 8.51 20.08
CA SER A 296 -11.81 8.94 20.74
C SER A 296 -12.72 7.78 21.17
N ALA A 297 -12.79 6.73 20.35
CA ALA A 297 -13.51 5.49 20.63
C ALA A 297 -12.73 4.47 21.47
N GLY A 298 -11.45 4.73 21.75
CA GLY A 298 -10.55 3.82 22.45
C GLY A 298 -10.74 3.78 23.97
N ALA A 299 -10.26 2.69 24.58
CA ALA A 299 -10.25 2.55 26.03
C ALA A 299 -9.34 3.60 26.71
N VAL A 300 -8.22 3.96 26.06
CA VAL A 300 -7.28 4.99 26.55
C VAL A 300 -7.98 6.33 26.73
N ALA A 301 -8.72 6.82 25.72
CA ALA A 301 -9.44 8.08 25.84
C ALA A 301 -10.57 8.02 26.87
N THR A 302 -11.20 6.87 27.05
CA THR A 302 -12.25 6.67 28.08
C THR A 302 -11.66 6.75 29.49
N ALA A 303 -10.43 6.27 29.68
CA ALA A 303 -9.71 6.36 30.95
C ALA A 303 -9.17 7.79 31.20
N GLU A 304 -8.66 8.46 30.18
CA GLU A 304 -8.11 9.83 30.30
C GLU A 304 -9.20 10.89 30.50
N LEU A 305 -10.35 10.74 29.85
CA LEU A 305 -11.42 11.75 29.79
C LEU A 305 -12.77 11.14 30.24
N PRO A 306 -12.88 10.70 31.51
CA PRO A 306 -14.11 10.09 32.01
C PRO A 306 -15.27 11.08 31.95
N GLY A 307 -16.41 10.62 31.45
CA GLY A 307 -17.62 11.45 31.32
C GLY A 307 -17.64 12.42 30.12
N MET A 308 -16.54 12.56 29.37
CA MET A 308 -16.53 13.36 28.14
C MET A 308 -17.21 12.62 26.99
N ASP A 309 -18.05 13.33 26.23
CA ASP A 309 -18.68 12.82 25.02
C ASP A 309 -17.64 12.43 23.95
N ILE A 310 -17.89 11.30 23.28
CA ILE A 310 -16.95 10.72 22.30
C ILE A 310 -16.64 11.70 21.17
N SER A 311 -17.60 12.57 20.78
CA SER A 311 -17.42 13.49 19.65
C SER A 311 -16.41 14.61 19.91
N PHE A 312 -16.07 14.90 21.18
CA PHE A 312 -15.08 15.93 21.54
C PHE A 312 -13.68 15.38 21.82
N ARG A 313 -13.57 14.08 22.16
CA ARG A 313 -12.27 13.45 22.46
C ARG A 313 -11.31 13.50 21.27
N GLY A 314 -11.82 13.48 20.04
CA GLY A 314 -11.03 13.66 18.82
C GLY A 314 -10.38 15.05 18.76
N ALA A 315 -11.17 16.10 19.02
CA ALA A 315 -10.67 17.48 19.09
C ALA A 315 -9.62 17.67 20.20
N VAL A 316 -9.75 16.96 21.33
CA VAL A 316 -8.71 16.95 22.39
C VAL A 316 -7.40 16.39 21.87
N SER A 317 -7.43 15.28 21.14
CA SER A 317 -6.22 14.70 20.54
C SER A 317 -5.57 15.67 19.56
N ILE A 318 -6.37 16.31 18.69
CA ILE A 318 -5.90 17.32 17.74
C ILE A 318 -5.19 18.49 18.45
N ALA A 319 -5.78 19.02 19.52
CA ALA A 319 -5.16 20.11 20.30
C ALA A 319 -3.83 19.67 20.94
N ARG A 320 -3.81 18.49 21.58
CA ARG A 320 -2.65 17.97 22.31
C ARG A 320 -1.49 17.57 21.38
N ARG A 321 -1.76 17.16 20.14
CA ARG A 321 -0.73 16.84 19.14
C ARG A 321 0.25 17.99 18.90
N VAL A 322 -0.21 19.24 18.97
CA VAL A 322 0.66 20.41 18.79
C VAL A 322 1.53 20.68 20.02
N LEU A 323 1.00 20.39 21.20
CA LEU A 323 1.69 20.60 22.47
C LEU A 323 2.78 19.55 22.70
N ASP A 324 2.47 18.28 22.46
CA ASP A 324 3.44 17.17 22.53
C ASP A 324 3.04 16.06 21.54
N PRO A 325 3.59 16.08 20.31
CA PRO A 325 3.30 15.07 19.30
C PRO A 325 3.63 13.65 19.78
N ILE A 326 4.75 13.45 20.49
CA ILE A 326 5.17 12.11 20.93
C ILE A 326 4.16 11.56 21.91
N ALA A 327 3.86 12.30 22.98
CA ALA A 327 2.96 11.85 24.03
C ALA A 327 1.55 11.55 23.52
N GLU A 328 1.11 12.24 22.47
CA GLU A 328 -0.21 12.02 21.89
C GLU A 328 -0.24 10.87 20.87
N TYR A 329 0.75 10.77 19.97
CA TYR A 329 0.78 9.69 18.97
C TYR A 329 1.05 8.30 19.57
N VAL A 330 1.77 8.18 20.70
CA VAL A 330 2.01 6.88 21.36
C VAL A 330 0.75 6.26 21.98
N LYS A 331 -0.32 7.03 22.15
CA LYS A 331 -1.63 6.52 22.61
C LYS A 331 -2.35 5.72 21.52
N LEU A 332 -1.90 5.84 20.27
CA LEU A 332 -2.43 5.14 19.13
C LEU A 332 -1.63 3.87 18.84
N ASP A 333 -2.32 2.86 18.34
CA ASP A 333 -1.64 1.78 17.64
C ASP A 333 -0.89 2.37 16.42
N PRO A 334 0.40 2.06 16.21
CA PRO A 334 1.19 2.62 15.11
C PRO A 334 0.55 2.46 13.73
N LYS A 335 -0.27 1.42 13.53
CA LYS A 335 -0.98 1.21 12.26
C LYS A 335 -2.09 2.25 12.00
N ASN A 336 -2.56 2.96 13.03
CA ASN A 336 -3.64 3.93 12.91
C ASN A 336 -3.13 5.38 12.74
N ILE A 337 -1.82 5.60 12.78
CA ILE A 337 -1.18 6.92 12.60
C ILE A 337 -1.28 7.40 11.14
N GLY A 338 -1.75 6.58 10.20
CA GLY A 338 -1.95 6.97 8.80
C GLY A 338 -0.63 7.19 8.07
N VAL A 339 0.06 6.09 7.74
CA VAL A 339 1.48 6.13 7.35
C VAL A 339 1.71 6.03 5.83
N GLY A 340 0.69 5.68 5.06
CA GLY A 340 0.71 5.73 3.60
C GLY A 340 -0.39 4.93 2.89
N LEU A 341 -0.48 5.07 1.57
CA LEU A 341 -1.59 4.57 0.74
C LEU A 341 -1.73 3.03 0.69
N PHE A 342 -0.60 2.32 0.67
CA PHE A 342 -0.55 0.84 0.48
C PHE A 342 -0.38 0.08 1.80
N GLN A 343 -0.61 0.73 2.93
CA GLN A 343 -0.36 0.16 4.26
C GLN A 343 -1.13 -1.15 4.48
N ARG A 344 -2.39 -1.21 4.04
CA ARG A 344 -3.24 -2.42 4.17
C ARG A 344 -2.83 -3.57 3.24
N ASP A 345 -1.98 -3.30 2.25
CA ASP A 345 -1.53 -4.30 1.28
C ASP A 345 -0.20 -4.97 1.70
N MET A 346 0.36 -4.54 2.84
CA MET A 346 1.61 -5.07 3.38
C MET A 346 1.38 -6.32 4.24
N PRO A 347 2.40 -7.20 4.38
CA PRO A 347 2.35 -8.30 5.33
C PRO A 347 2.19 -7.79 6.78
N PRO A 348 1.08 -8.09 7.49
CA PRO A 348 0.75 -7.45 8.77
C PRO A 348 1.86 -7.57 9.81
N LYS A 349 2.40 -8.79 10.02
CA LYS A 349 3.48 -9.03 10.99
C LYS A 349 4.74 -8.21 10.71
N ARG A 350 5.11 -8.05 9.44
CA ARG A 350 6.31 -7.28 9.05
C ARG A 350 6.10 -5.79 9.28
N LEU A 351 4.92 -5.30 8.91
CA LEU A 351 4.54 -3.90 9.10
C LEU A 351 4.48 -3.56 10.60
N ASP A 352 3.77 -4.36 11.40
CA ASP A 352 3.59 -4.11 12.83
C ASP A 352 4.94 -4.07 13.56
N SER A 353 5.83 -5.03 13.26
CA SER A 353 7.17 -5.06 13.84
C SER A 353 8.00 -3.83 13.44
N ALA A 354 7.94 -3.40 12.17
CA ALA A 354 8.71 -2.26 11.69
C ALA A 354 8.22 -0.93 12.30
N LEU A 355 6.89 -0.75 12.37
CA LEU A 355 6.30 0.45 12.98
C LEU A 355 6.59 0.50 14.48
N ALA A 356 6.46 -0.62 15.20
CA ALA A 356 6.77 -0.68 16.63
C ALA A 356 8.24 -0.30 16.92
N GLN A 357 9.18 -0.81 16.13
CA GLN A 357 10.60 -0.45 16.25
C GLN A 357 10.84 1.04 15.98
N SER A 358 10.17 1.61 14.97
CA SER A 358 10.25 3.04 14.65
C SER A 358 9.71 3.90 15.80
N VAL A 359 8.55 3.57 16.36
CA VAL A 359 7.98 4.29 17.52
C VAL A 359 8.91 4.19 18.73
N GLN A 360 9.40 2.99 19.05
CA GLN A 360 10.35 2.79 20.15
C GLN A 360 11.61 3.65 19.96
N TRP A 361 12.16 3.67 18.74
CA TRP A 361 13.31 4.49 18.42
C TRP A 361 13.02 5.99 18.63
N CYS A 362 11.90 6.50 18.12
CA CYS A 362 11.50 7.90 18.31
C CYS A 362 11.36 8.28 19.77
N VAL A 363 10.70 7.44 20.57
CA VAL A 363 10.54 7.68 22.03
C VAL A 363 11.90 7.70 22.71
N CYS A 364 12.80 6.76 22.41
CA CYS A 364 14.15 6.76 22.96
C CYS A 364 14.95 8.01 22.59
N GLN A 365 14.83 8.50 21.35
CA GLN A 365 15.50 9.74 20.94
C GLN A 365 14.89 10.98 21.61
N GLY A 366 13.57 11.08 21.68
CA GLY A 366 12.87 12.17 22.36
C GLY A 366 13.27 12.28 23.84
N LEU A 367 13.32 11.14 24.55
CA LEU A 367 13.77 11.11 25.94
C LEU A 367 15.23 11.55 26.11
N LYS A 368 16.13 11.14 25.20
CA LYS A 368 17.53 11.58 25.22
C LYS A 368 17.63 13.10 25.07
N LEU A 369 16.89 13.69 24.13
CA LEU A 369 16.85 15.13 23.93
C LEU A 369 16.41 15.87 25.20
N LEU A 370 15.38 15.37 25.88
CA LEU A 370 14.90 15.93 27.14
C LEU A 370 15.94 15.80 28.28
N SER A 371 16.63 14.66 28.36
CA SER A 371 17.67 14.44 29.37
C SER A 371 18.91 15.34 29.17
N GLY A 372 19.32 15.55 27.92
CA GLY A 372 20.43 16.45 27.59
C GLY A 372 20.11 17.93 27.83
N LEU A 373 18.85 18.32 27.64
CA LEU A 373 18.38 19.66 28.03
C LEU A 373 18.44 19.89 29.54
N LYS A 374 18.10 18.87 30.35
CA LYS A 374 18.20 18.96 31.81
C LYS A 374 19.63 19.11 32.30
N SER A 375 20.60 18.40 31.70
CA SER A 375 22.01 18.56 32.06
C SER A 375 22.55 19.95 31.68
N MET A 376 22.21 20.45 30.48
CA MET A 376 22.62 21.81 30.09
C MET A 376 21.99 22.91 30.94
N ALA A 377 20.75 22.72 31.43
CA ALA A 377 20.09 23.66 32.32
C ALA A 377 20.57 23.59 33.78
N THR A 378 21.35 22.56 34.15
CA THR A 378 22.01 22.47 35.47
C THR A 378 23.47 22.94 35.43
N ASP A 379 24.06 23.02 34.24
CA ASP A 379 25.41 23.57 33.99
C ASP A 379 25.41 25.09 33.69
N MET A 380 24.23 25.74 33.61
CA MET A 380 24.05 27.20 33.61
C MET A 380 23.52 27.65 34.97
#